data_AF-A0A377W0T7-F1
#
_entry.id   AF-A0A377W0T7-F1
#
_cell.length_a   1.000
_cell.length_b   1.000
_cell.length_c   1.000
_cell.angle_alpha   90.00
_cell.angle_beta   90.00
_cell.angle_gamma   90.00
#
_symmetry.space_group_name_H-M   'P 1'
#
loop_
_entity.id
_entity.type
_entity.pdbx_description
1 polymer ?
#
loop_
_entity_poly.entity_id
_entity_poly.type
_entity_poly.pdbx_seq_one_letter_code
_entity_poly.pdbx_strand_id
1 'polypeptide(L)' 'MDEALANGSLMQPIEVAESVLFMVTRSKNVTVRDIVILPNSVDL' A
#
# COMPACT_ATOMS: atom_id res chain seq x y z
N MET A 1 19.73 -3.08 -3.90
CA MET A 1 18.45 -2.87 -3.19
C MET A 1 18.22 -1.38 -2.99
N ASP A 2 19.25 -0.65 -2.55
CA ASP A 2 19.18 0.79 -2.29
C ASP A 2 18.86 1.66 -3.53
N GLU A 3 19.35 1.32 -4.72
CA GLU A 3 19.04 2.08 -5.96
C GLU A 3 17.57 2.01 -6.38
N ALA A 4 16.89 0.88 -6.13
CA ALA A 4 15.49 0.71 -6.50
C ALA A 4 14.54 1.34 -5.45
N LEU A 5 14.95 1.42 -4.18
CA LEU A 5 14.28 2.26 -3.19
C LEU A 5 14.42 3.75 -3.54
N ALA A 6 15.61 4.19 -3.93
CA ALA A 6 15.90 5.60 -4.23
C ALA A 6 15.19 6.12 -5.49
N ASN A 7 14.94 5.24 -6.47
CA ASN A 7 14.24 5.60 -7.71
C ASN A 7 12.71 5.57 -7.59
N GLY A 8 12.15 5.35 -6.40
CA GLY A 8 10.70 5.32 -6.15
C GLY A 8 9.98 4.08 -6.69
N SER A 9 10.72 3.11 -7.24
CA SER A 9 10.17 1.92 -7.90
C SER A 9 9.82 0.78 -6.94
N LEU A 10 10.18 0.91 -5.67
CA LEU A 10 9.85 -0.07 -4.63
C LEU A 10 9.04 0.55 -3.50
N MET A 11 7.91 -0.09 -3.18
CA MET A 11 7.07 0.23 -2.03
C MET A 11 7.65 -0.38 -0.76
N GLN A 12 7.61 0.36 0.34
CA GLN A 12 8.00 -0.15 1.65
C GLN A 12 6.89 -1.03 2.25
N PRO A 13 7.23 -2.08 3.03
CA PRO A 13 6.23 -2.92 3.68
C PRO A 13 5.25 -2.16 4.59
N ILE A 14 5.68 -1.00 5.12
CA ILE A 14 4.84 -0.14 5.97
C ILE A 14 3.58 0.36 5.23
N GLU A 15 3.67 0.66 3.93
CA GLU A 15 2.53 1.11 3.12
C GLU A 15 1.43 0.02 3.03
N VAL A 16 1.85 -1.25 2.98
CA VAL A 16 0.93 -2.40 3.01
C VAL A 16 0.31 -2.55 4.40
N ALA A 17 1.11 -2.41 5.47
CA ALA A 17 0.62 -2.51 6.85
C ALA A 17 -0.41 -1.42 7.18
N GLU A 18 -0.17 -0.18 6.73
CA GLU A 18 -1.11 0.94 6.88
C GLU A 18 -2.40 0.71 6.09
N SER A 19 -2.30 0.15 4.89
CA SER A 19 -3.48 -0.23 4.09
C SER A 19 -4.33 -1.28 4.82
N VAL A 20 -3.71 -2.30 5.42
CA VAL A 20 -4.42 -3.30 6.23
C VAL A 20 -5.06 -2.65 7.47
N LEU A 21 -4.33 -1.77 8.17
CA LEU A 21 -4.87 -1.04 9.32
C LEU A 21 -6.10 -0.22 8.93
N PHE A 22 -6.07 0.47 7.79
CA PHE A 22 -7.23 1.18 7.27
C PHE A 22 -8.42 0.24 7.03
N MET A 23 -8.21 -0.94 6.43
CA MET A 23 -9.26 -1.93 6.17
C MET A 23 -9.94 -2.38 7.46
N VAL A 24 -9.17 -2.76 8.49
CA VAL A 24 -9.70 -3.35 9.73
C VAL A 24 -10.23 -2.32 10.73
N THR A 25 -9.91 -1.04 10.55
CA THR A 25 -10.36 0.05 11.45
C THR A 25 -11.65 0.73 10.98
N ARG A 26 -12.28 0.26 9.89
CA ARG A 26 -13.57 0.81 9.47
C ARG A 26 -14.67 0.50 10.49
N SER A 27 -15.73 1.31 10.47
CA SER A 27 -16.93 1.06 11.28
C SER A 27 -17.46 -0.35 11.01
N LYS A 28 -18.07 -0.99 12.02
CA LYS A 28 -18.48 -2.40 12.00
C LYS A 28 -19.41 -2.78 10.83
N ASN A 29 -20.06 -1.80 10.20
CA ASN A 29 -20.97 -1.99 9.08
C ASN A 29 -20.35 -1.65 7.71
N VAL A 30 -19.04 -1.43 7.65
CA VAL A 30 -18.32 -1.04 6.44
C VAL A 30 -17.21 -2.04 6.18
N THR A 31 -17.33 -2.76 5.07
CA THR A 31 -16.30 -3.69 4.59
C THR A 31 -15.52 -3.05 3.46
N VAL A 32 -14.21 -2.95 3.63
CA VAL A 32 -13.31 -2.66 2.49
C VAL A 32 -12.98 -3.97 1.82
N ARG A 33 -13.45 -4.15 0.59
CA ARG A 33 -13.28 -5.40 -0.14
C ARG A 33 -11.88 -5.51 -0.74
N ASP A 34 -11.44 -4.46 -1.41
CA ASP A 34 -10.18 -4.42 -2.14
C ASP A 34 -9.52 -3.05 -1.98
N ILE A 35 -8.19 -3.05 -1.91
CA ILE A 35 -7.34 -1.86 -2.01
C ILE A 35 -6.22 -2.20 -2.99
N VAL A 36 -6.03 -1.36 -3.99
CA VAL A 36 -4.92 -1.48 -4.96
C VAL A 36 -3.96 -0.34 -4.69
N ILE A 37 -2.71 -0.68 -4.38
CA ILE A 37 -1.61 0.27 -4.13
C ILE A 37 -0.43 -0.10 -5.03
N LEU A 38 0.27 0.91 -5.55
CA LEU A 38 1.41 0.75 -6.45
C LEU A 38 2.42 1.89 -6.21
N PRO A 39 3.73 1.65 -6.36
CA PRO A 39 4.69 2.75 -6.44
C PRO A 39 4.40 3.62 -7.67
N ASN A 40 4.43 4.95 -7.52
CA ASN A 40 4.09 5.89 -8.60
C ASN A 40 4.99 5.78 -9.85
N SER A 41 6.21 5.27 -9.71
CA SER A 41 7.13 5.11 -10.83
C SER A 41 7.08 3.73 -11.48
N VAL A 42 6.15 2.88 -11.07
CA VAL A 42 5.85 1.60 -11.73
C VAL A 42 4.59 1.80 -12.56
N ASP A 43 4.70 1.57 -13.87
CA ASP A 43 3.56 1.52 -14.79
C ASP A 43 3.19 0.04 -14.97
N LEU A 44 1.93 -0.33 -14.72
CA LEU A 44 1.39 -1.71 -14.78
C LEU A 44 0.42 -1.88 -15.94
#